data_AF-A0A2D7IN06-F1
#
_entry.id   AF-A0A2D7IN06-F1
#
_cell.length_a   1.000
_cell.length_b   1.000
_cell.length_c   1.000
_cell.angle_alpha   90.00
_cell.angle_beta   90.00
_cell.angle_gamma   90.00
#
_symmetry.space_group_name_H-M   'P 1'
#
loop_
_entity.id
_entity.type
_entity.pdbx_description
1 polymer ?
#
loop_
_entity_poly.entity_id
_entity_poly.type
_entity_poly.pdbx_seq_one_letter_code
_entity_poly.pdbx_strand_id
1 'polypeptide(L)' 'MPFEDPVNLYSIIHFIEYGILALFPKVATIHVLVISISWELLELILPYKWANESFLNKFADVLFNLSGFHFVRFFR' A
#
# COMPACT_ATOMS: atom_id res chain seq x y z
N MET A 1 -13.57 -18.31 -5.35
CA MET A 1 -12.68 -17.84 -6.42
C MET A 1 -11.30 -17.74 -5.81
N PRO A 2 -10.22 -18.18 -6.48
CA PRO A 2 -8.88 -17.93 -5.97
C PRO A 2 -8.64 -16.42 -5.88
N PHE A 3 -7.97 -15.99 -4.81
CA PHE A 3 -7.50 -14.62 -4.69
C PHE A 3 -6.36 -14.38 -5.69
N GLU A 4 -6.13 -13.13 -6.08
CA GLU A 4 -4.96 -12.76 -6.87
C GLU A 4 -3.68 -12.94 -6.06
N ASP A 5 -2.54 -13.07 -6.76
CA ASP A 5 -1.24 -13.22 -6.11
C ASP A 5 -0.89 -11.97 -5.30
N PRO A 6 -0.24 -12.10 -4.12
CA PRO A 6 0.15 -10.96 -3.28
C PRO A 6 1.14 -9.98 -3.90
N VAL A 7 1.78 -10.37 -5.01
CA VAL A 7 2.68 -9.52 -5.79
C VAL A 7 2.11 -9.43 -7.20
N ASN A 8 1.54 -8.28 -7.53
CA ASN A 8 0.83 -8.06 -8.78
C ASN A 8 1.01 -6.59 -9.24
N LEU A 9 0.18 -6.14 -10.19
CA LEU A 9 0.25 -4.77 -10.70
C LEU A 9 -0.04 -3.71 -9.61
N TYR A 10 -0.95 -3.99 -8.67
CA TYR A 10 -1.25 -3.10 -7.55
C TYR A 10 -0.04 -2.93 -6.63
N SER A 11 0.78 -3.97 -6.44
CA SER A 11 2.04 -3.85 -5.68
C SER A 11 2.99 -2.80 -6.27
N ILE A 12 3.05 -2.70 -7.61
CA ILE A 12 3.85 -1.67 -8.31
C ILE A 12 3.21 -0.29 -8.11
N ILE A 13 1.88 -0.20 -8.20
CA ILE A 13 1.13 1.04 -7.96
C ILE A 13 1.39 1.55 -6.53
N HIS A 14 1.22 0.70 -5.53
CA HIS A 14 1.51 0.96 -4.11
C HIS A 14 2.93 1.50 -3.90
N PHE A 15 3.92 0.85 -4.50
CA PHE A 15 5.31 1.31 -4.43
C PHE A 15 5.48 2.73 -5.01
N ILE A 16 4.92 3.00 -6.20
CA ILE A 16 5.05 4.29 -6.88
C ILE A 16 4.29 5.40 -6.13
N GLU A 17 3.04 5.15 -5.73
CA GLU A 17 2.19 6.12 -5.03
C GLU A 17 2.83 6.60 -3.73
N TYR A 18 3.35 5.68 -2.92
CA TYR A 18 4.01 6.03 -1.67
C TYR A 18 5.43 6.55 -1.87
N GLY A 19 6.09 6.20 -2.97
CA GLY A 19 7.30 6.88 -3.44
C GLY A 19 7.05 8.36 -3.78
N ILE A 20 5.93 8.68 -4.43
CA ILE A 20 5.53 10.09 -4.68
C ILE A 20 5.22 10.78 -3.34
N LEU A 21 4.52 10.10 -2.43
CA LEU A 21 4.20 10.65 -1.11
C LEU A 21 5.45 10.96 -0.28
N ALA A 22 6.55 10.23 -0.48
CA ALA A 22 7.84 10.50 0.15
C ALA A 22 8.47 11.83 -0.25
N LEU A 23 8.12 12.42 -1.40
CA LEU A 23 8.64 13.71 -1.84
C LEU A 23 8.25 14.85 -0.89
N PHE A 24 7.11 14.71 -0.18
CA PHE A 24 6.62 15.71 0.76
C PHE A 24 7.35 15.61 2.12
N PRO A 25 8.17 16.59 2.53
CA PRO A 25 9.03 16.48 3.71
C PRO A 25 8.28 16.32 5.04
N LYS A 26 7.05 16.83 5.13
CA LYS A 26 6.21 16.74 6.34
C LYS A 26 5.56 15.37 6.54
N VAL A 27 5.53 14.53 5.50
CA VAL A 27 5.03 13.17 5.63
C VAL A 27 6.07 12.35 6.39
N ALA A 28 5.60 11.62 7.39
CA ALA A 28 6.40 10.70 8.18
C ALA A 28 5.83 9.29 8.05
N THR A 29 6.61 8.26 8.40
CA THR A 29 6.21 6.84 8.32
C THR A 29 4.87 6.56 9.02
N ILE A 30 4.56 7.27 10.11
CA ILE A 30 3.26 7.14 10.79
C ILE A 30 2.07 7.50 9.89
N HIS A 31 2.21 8.50 9.01
CA HIS A 31 1.15 8.86 8.06
C HIS A 31 0.96 7.75 7.03
N VAL A 32 2.06 7.15 6.55
CA VAL A 32 2.02 6.02 5.62
C VAL A 32 1.29 4.83 6.24
N LEU A 33 1.62 4.49 7.49
CA LEU A 33 0.97 3.40 8.22
C LEU A 33 -0.51 3.67 8.44
N VAL A 34 -0.89 4.88 8.88
CA VAL A 34 -2.28 5.24 9.10
C VAL A 34 -3.09 5.15 7.81
N ILE A 35 -2.57 5.70 6.70
CA ILE A 35 -3.27 5.64 5.41
C ILE A 35 -3.38 4.20 4.92
N SER A 36 -2.27 3.43 4.94
CA SER A 36 -2.25 2.03 4.48
C SER A 36 -3.23 1.18 5.27
N ILE A 37 -3.17 1.20 6.60
CA ILE A 37 -4.05 0.38 7.45
C ILE A 37 -5.51 0.82 7.30
N SER A 38 -5.77 2.13 7.20
CA SER A 38 -7.14 2.62 7.00
C SER A 38 -7.71 2.19 5.66
N TRP A 39 -6.89 2.16 4.61
CA TRP A 39 -7.27 1.66 3.29
C TRP A 39 -7.61 0.16 3.35
N GLU A 40 -6.75 -0.66 3.94
CA GLU A 40 -7.02 -2.10 4.10
C GLU A 40 -8.31 -2.39 4.88
N LEU A 41 -8.59 -1.60 5.92
CA LEU A 41 -9.84 -1.72 6.68
C LEU A 41 -11.07 -1.27 5.87
N LEU A 42 -10.91 -0.25 5.03
CA LEU A 42 -11.97 0.22 4.14
C LEU A 42 -12.34 -0.86 3.12
N GLU A 43 -11.36 -1.56 2.57
CA GLU A 43 -11.59 -2.62 1.59
C GLU A 43 -12.49 -3.76 2.12
N LEU A 44 -12.43 -4.06 3.42
CA LEU A 44 -13.27 -5.09 4.05
C LEU A 44 -14.78 -4.84 3.91
N ILE A 45 -15.19 -3.59 3.68
CA ILE A 45 -16.60 -3.20 3.55
C ILE A 45 -16.99 -2.79 2.13
N LEU A 46 -16.03 -2.71 1.21
CA LEU A 46 -16.29 -2.30 -0.17
C LEU A 46 -16.81 -3.47 -1.02
N PRO A 47 -17.92 -3.31 -1.75
CA PRO A 47 -18.50 -4.39 -2.56
C PRO A 47 -17.84 -4.49 -3.94
N TYR A 48 -16.53 -4.25 -4.03
CA TYR A 48 -15.77 -4.29 -5.28
C TYR A 48 -14.88 -5.52 -5.34
N LYS A 49 -14.74 -6.11 -6.55
CA LYS A 49 -13.94 -7.32 -6.73
C LYS A 49 -12.46 -7.14 -6.37
N TRP A 50 -11.90 -5.96 -6.64
CA TRP A 50 -10.50 -5.63 -6.32
C TRP A 50 -10.25 -5.56 -4.81
N ALA A 51 -11.25 -5.13 -4.02
CA ALA A 51 -11.17 -5.08 -2.56
C ALA A 51 -11.33 -6.47 -1.89
N ASN A 52 -11.81 -7.46 -2.65
CA ASN A 52 -12.00 -8.83 -2.16
C ASN A 52 -10.75 -9.68 -2.39
N GLU A 53 -9.74 -9.40 -1.60
CA GLU A 53 -8.42 -10.03 -1.67
C GLU A 53 -8.05 -10.76 -0.37
N SER A 54 -6.96 -11.54 -0.41
CA SER A 54 -6.51 -12.30 0.75
C SER A 54 -5.85 -11.40 1.79
N PHE A 55 -5.87 -11.80 3.07
CA PHE A 55 -5.11 -11.13 4.14
C PHE A 55 -3.61 -11.02 3.85
N LEU A 56 -3.05 -11.94 3.06
CA LEU A 56 -1.65 -11.88 2.64
C LEU A 56 -1.41 -10.77 1.62
N ASN A 57 -2.38 -10.50 0.73
CA ASN A 57 -2.28 -9.37 -0.21
C ASN A 57 -2.33 -8.05 0.55
N LYS A 58 -3.33 -7.88 1.43
CA LYS A 58 -3.45 -6.72 2.33
C LYS A 58 -2.15 -6.40 3.06
N PHE A 59 -1.51 -7.44 3.60
CA PHE A 59 -0.22 -7.30 4.28
C PHE A 59 0.91 -6.90 3.33
N ALA A 60 0.96 -7.52 2.13
CA ALA A 60 1.92 -7.17 1.10
C ALA A 60 1.75 -5.71 0.64
N ASP A 61 0.53 -5.21 0.49
CA ASP A 61 0.25 -3.84 0.07
C ASP A 61 0.79 -2.82 1.08
N VAL A 62 0.61 -3.07 2.39
CA VAL A 62 1.23 -2.27 3.45
C VAL A 62 2.78 -2.30 3.35
N LEU A 63 3.37 -3.46 3.05
CA LEU A 63 4.82 -3.56 2.84
C LEU A 63 5.29 -2.80 1.59
N PHE A 64 4.55 -2.87 0.48
CA PHE A 64 4.88 -2.14 -0.74
C PHE A 64 4.77 -0.62 -0.53
N ASN A 65 3.74 -0.16 0.17
CA ASN A 65 3.59 1.24 0.57
C ASN A 65 4.78 1.74 1.39
N LEU A 66 5.19 0.98 2.41
CA LEU A 66 6.36 1.31 3.23
C LEU A 66 7.65 1.29 2.41
N SER A 67 7.84 0.28 1.57
CA SER A 67 9.05 0.14 0.76
C SER A 67 9.20 1.27 -0.26
N GLY A 68 8.13 1.65 -0.96
CA GLY A 68 8.12 2.79 -1.87
C GLY A 68 8.46 4.10 -1.19
N PHE A 69 7.83 4.35 -0.03
CA PHE A 69 8.10 5.54 0.78
C PHE A 69 9.56 5.62 1.23
N HIS A 70 10.09 4.52 1.79
CA HIS A 70 11.46 4.49 2.31
C HIS A 70 12.52 4.48 1.20
N PHE A 71 12.22 3.85 0.06
CA PHE A 71 13.10 3.86 -1.11
C PHE A 71 13.37 5.29 -1.57
N VAL A 72 12.31 6.08 -1.83
CA VAL A 72 12.49 7.48 -2.27
C VAL A 72 13.11 8.34 -1.17
N ARG A 73 12.77 8.13 0.11
CA ARG A 73 13.40 8.85 1.23
C ARG A 73 14.89 8.58 1.37
N PHE A 74 15.36 7.39 1.02
CA PHE A 74 16.78 7.07 1.09
C PHE A 74 17.60 7.88 0.07
N PHE A 75 17.03 8.22 -1.08
CA PHE A 75 17.71 8.97 -2.15
C PHE A 75 17.45 10.49 -2.13
N ARG A 76 16.64 11.00 -1.20
CA ARG A 76 16.24 12.42 -1.11
C ARG A 76 16.85 13.12 0.10
#